data_AF-A0A1A2ZJS9-F1
#
_entry.id   AF-A0A1A2ZJS9-F1
#
_cell.length_a   1.000
_cell.length_b   1.000
_cell.length_c   1.000
_cell.angle_alpha   90.00
_cell.angle_beta   90.00
_cell.angle_gamma   90.00
#
_symmetry.space_group_name_H-M   'P 1'
#
loop_
_entity.id
_entity.type
_entity.pdbx_description
1 polymer ?
#
loop_
_entity_poly.entity_id
_entity_poly.type
_entity_poly.pdbx_seq_one_letter_code
_entity_poly.pdbx_strand_id
1 'polypeptide(L)' 'MTFRKVEIEVDKALVDEVIRRFHMHSTREAVNLALRTLVADADASQSSLDDDEVDEFSNLDALRLHRSSESV' A
#
# COMPACT_ATOMS: atom_id res chain seq x y z
N MET A 1 18.49 -5.31 -3.58
CA MET A 1 18.10 -4.21 -2.65
C MET A 1 19.28 -3.92 -1.73
N THR A 2 19.74 -2.68 -1.70
CA THR A 2 20.91 -2.27 -0.92
C THR A 2 20.45 -1.64 0.38
N PHE A 3 20.89 -2.15 1.53
CA PHE A 3 20.58 -1.59 2.85
C PHE A 3 21.76 -0.79 3.37
N ARG A 4 21.51 0.41 3.89
CA ARG A 4 22.47 1.17 4.70
C ARG A 4 21.93 1.31 6.12
N LYS A 5 22.83 1.21 7.10
CA LYS A 5 22.51 1.60 8.47
C LYS A 5 22.56 3.13 8.57
N VAL A 6 21.50 3.70 9.11
CA VAL A 6 21.37 5.13 9.42
C VAL A 6 20.83 5.21 10.84
N GLU A 7 21.43 6.06 11.66
CA GLU A 7 20.94 6.35 13.01
C GLU A 7 20.08 7.61 12.95
N ILE A 8 18.83 7.50 13.41
CA ILE A 8 17.86 8.59 13.48
C ILE A 8 17.08 8.46 14.78
N GLU A 9 16.71 9.61 15.37
CA GLU A 9 15.78 9.65 16.49
C GLU A 9 14.35 9.72 15.96
N VAL A 10 13.48 8.86 16.45
CA VAL A 10 12.07 8.79 16.05
C VAL A 10 11.22 8.68 17.30
N ASP A 11 10.06 9.32 17.30
CA ASP A 11 9.08 9.19 18.38
C ASP A 11 8.66 7.72 18.51
N LYS A 12 8.98 7.13 19.68
CA LYS A 12 8.67 5.74 19.99
C LYS A 12 7.16 5.47 19.96
N ALA A 13 6.33 6.40 20.43
CA ALA A 13 4.89 6.20 20.45
C ALA A 13 4.32 6.09 19.03
N LEU A 14 4.88 6.86 18.09
CA LEU A 14 4.50 6.79 16.68
C LEU A 14 4.90 5.45 16.06
N VAL A 15 6.12 4.98 16.34
CA VAL A 15 6.60 3.68 15.86
C VAL A 15 5.74 2.55 16.42
N ASP A 16 5.44 2.56 17.72
CA ASP A 16 4.63 1.55 18.38
C ASP A 16 3.21 1.51 17.80
N GLU A 17 2.63 2.67 17.48
CA GLU A 17 1.31 2.75 16.83
C GLU A 17 1.32 2.19 15.40
N VAL A 18 2.36 2.46 14.60
CA VAL A 18 2.50 1.89 13.26
C VAL A 18 2.66 0.38 13.35
N ILE A 19 3.49 -0.11 14.27
CA ILE A 19 3.68 -1.54 14.54
C ILE A 19 2.33 -2.18 14.89
N ARG A 20 1.56 -1.58 15.79
CA ARG A 20 0.25 -2.07 16.21
C ARG A 20 -0.76 -2.07 15.06
N ARG A 21 -0.85 -0.98 14.30
CA ARG A 21 -1.85 -0.80 13.23
C ARG A 21 -1.60 -1.71 12.04
N PHE A 22 -0.33 -1.85 11.65
CA PHE A 22 0.07 -2.62 10.47
C PHE A 22 0.61 -4.01 10.81
N HIS A 23 0.55 -4.42 12.08
CA HIS A 23 1.01 -5.73 12.57
C HIS A 23 2.47 -6.05 12.20
N MET A 24 3.33 -5.04 12.23
CA MET A 24 4.74 -5.18 11.86
C MET A 24 5.53 -5.91 12.95
N HIS A 25 6.59 -6.60 12.57
CA HIS A 25 7.41 -7.36 13.53
C HIS A 25 8.57 -6.54 14.11
N SER A 26 8.92 -5.40 13.49
CA SER A 26 10.04 -4.57 13.94
C SER A 26 9.90 -3.10 13.54
N THR A 27 10.57 -2.22 14.29
CA THR A 27 10.73 -0.78 13.95
C THR A 27 11.31 -0.58 12.55
N ARG A 28 12.28 -1.40 12.13
CA ARG A 28 12.89 -1.29 10.80
C ARG A 28 11.87 -1.51 9.70
N GLU A 29 10.99 -2.49 9.90
CA GLU A 29 9.94 -2.83 8.96
C GLU A 29 8.88 -1.73 8.90
N ALA A 30 8.43 -1.24 10.07
CA ALA A 30 7.50 -0.12 10.17
C ALA A 30 8.02 1.15 9.46
N VAL A 31 9.28 1.52 9.68
CA VAL A 31 9.90 2.67 9.02
C VAL A 31 10.02 2.45 7.50
N ASN A 32 10.43 1.26 7.08
CA ASN A 32 10.57 0.97 5.65
C ASN A 32 9.21 0.95 4.94
N LEU A 33 8.15 0.48 5.60
CA LEU A 33 6.78 0.54 5.09
C LEU A 33 6.33 2.00 4.95
N ALA A 34 6.48 2.81 6.01
CA ALA A 34 6.10 4.22 5.98
C ALA A 34 6.81 5.00 4.87
N LEU A 35 8.13 4.79 4.69
CA LEU A 35 8.90 5.42 3.61
C LEU A 35 8.41 5.01 2.22
N ARG A 36 8.07 3.73 2.04
CA ARG A 36 7.54 3.24 0.75
C ARG A 36 6.19 3.85 0.43
N THR A 37 5.30 3.97 1.42
CA THR A 37 3.99 4.61 1.23
C THR A 37 4.16 6.08 0.87
N LEU A 38 5.05 6.81 1.54
CA LEU A 38 5.30 8.23 1.24
C LEU A 38 5.85 8.45 -0.19
N VAL A 39 6.73 7.56 -0.66
CA VAL A 39 7.24 7.62 -2.04
C VAL A 39 6.14 7.25 -3.03
N ALA A 40 5.38 6.19 -2.78
CA ALA A 40 4.29 5.76 -3.64
C ALA A 40 3.19 6.83 -3.78
N ASP A 41 2.81 7.49 -2.68
CA ASP A 41 1.82 8.58 -2.70
C ASP A 41 2.35 9.82 -3.44
N ALA A 42 3.64 10.11 -3.31
CA ALA A 42 4.29 11.20 -4.04
C ALA A 42 4.32 10.95 -5.55
N ASP A 43 4.60 9.70 -5.97
CA ASP A 43 4.57 9.29 -7.37
C ASP A 43 3.12 9.24 -7.90
N ALA A 44 2.16 8.76 -7.12
CA ALA A 44 0.75 8.74 -7.48
C ALA A 44 0.18 10.16 -7.69
N SER A 45 0.62 11.12 -6.88
CA SER A 45 0.25 12.54 -7.05
C SER A 45 0.86 13.17 -8.31
N GLN A 46 1.90 12.57 -8.90
CA GLN A 46 2.46 12.97 -10.20
C GLN A 46 1.76 12.25 -11.36
N SER A 47 1.31 11.00 -11.18
CA SER A 47 0.54 10.24 -12.17
C SER A 47 -0.90 10.72 -12.35
N SER A 48 -1.49 11.45 -11.39
CA SER A 48 -2.84 12.02 -11.53
C SER A 48 -2.96 13.14 -12.58
N LEU A 49 -1.89 13.47 -13.30
CA LEU A 49 -1.91 14.38 -14.45
C LEU A 49 -1.88 13.65 -15.81
N ASP A 50 -1.66 12.33 -15.86
CA ASP A 50 -1.38 11.61 -17.12
C ASP A 50 -1.96 10.18 -17.21
N ASP A 51 -3.03 9.83 -16.47
CA ASP A 51 -3.61 8.47 -16.58
C ASP A 51 -5.14 8.48 -16.76
N ASP A 52 -5.54 8.85 -17.97
CA ASP A 52 -6.87 8.61 -18.56
C ASP A 52 -6.93 7.21 -19.23
N GLU A 53 -6.15 6.23 -18.75
CA GLU A 53 -6.21 4.84 -19.22
C GLU A 53 -6.43 3.88 -18.04
N VAL A 54 -7.67 3.87 -17.57
CA VAL A 54 -8.18 2.84 -16.67
C VAL A 54 -7.99 1.45 -17.28
N ASP A 55 -6.97 0.71 -16.82
CA ASP A 55 -6.71 -0.65 -17.29
C ASP A 55 -7.88 -1.59 -16.88
N GLU A 56 -8.54 -2.16 -17.88
CA GLU A 56 -9.81 -2.92 -17.81
C GLU A 56 -9.70 -4.22 -16.97
N PHE A 57 -8.50 -4.50 -16.42
CA PHE A 57 -8.23 -5.64 -15.54
C PHE A 57 -8.34 -5.32 -14.04
N SER A 58 -8.50 -4.06 -13.63
CA SER A 58 -8.67 -3.67 -12.21
C SER A 58 -10.09 -3.80 -11.69
N ASN A 59 -11.08 -4.05 -12.57
CA ASN A 59 -12.45 -4.30 -12.14
C ASN A 59 -12.61 -5.77 -11.70
N LEU A 60 -12.38 -6.02 -10.42
CA LEU A 60 -12.55 -7.32 -9.76
C LEU A 60 -14.00 -7.88 -9.89
N ASP A 61 -14.97 -7.04 -10.28
CA ASP A 61 -16.34 -7.44 -10.57
C ASP A 61 -16.53 -8.10 -11.95
N ALA A 62 -15.53 -8.04 -12.86
CA ALA A 62 -15.59 -8.72 -14.16
C ALA A 62 -15.53 -10.25 -14.05
N LEU A 63 -15.09 -10.80 -12.90
CA LEU A 63 -15.07 -12.24 -12.61
C LEU A 63 -16.31 -12.73 -11.85
N ARG A 64 -17.32 -11.89 -11.57
CA ARG A 64 -18.63 -12.34 -11.08
C ARG A 64 -19.48 -12.90 -12.22
N LEU A 65 -18.92 -13.94 -12.85
CA LEU A 65 -19.56 -14.84 -13.78
C LEU A 65 -20.78 -15.51 -13.11
N HIS A 66 -21.98 -15.18 -13.57
CA HIS A 66 -23.05 -16.14 -13.86
C HIS A 66 -23.39 -17.18 -12.77
N ARG A 67 -23.84 -16.72 -11.60
CA ARG A 67 -24.54 -17.60 -10.64
C ARG A 67 -25.77 -16.92 -10.10
N SER A 68 -26.82 -16.87 -10.93
CA SER A 68 -28.23 -16.85 -10.51
C SER A 68 -29.13 -16.91 -11.74
N SER A 69 -29.40 -18.11 -12.22
CA SER A 69 -30.64 -18.45 -12.92
C SER A 69 -30.79 -19.97 -12.96
N GLU A 70 -30.89 -20.55 -11.77
CA GLU A 70 -31.71 -21.75 -11.58
C GLU A 70 -33.12 -21.22 -11.33
N SER A 71 -34.06 -21.45 -12.27
CA SER A 71 -35.52 -21.56 -12.03
C SER A 71 -36.29 -21.75 -13.35
N VAL A 72 -37.06 -22.85 -13.36
CA VAL A 72 -38.17 -23.29 -14.26
C VAL A 72 -37.78 -24.06 -15.53
#